data_AF-A0A0S7X449-F1
#
_entry.id   AF-A0A0S7X449-F1
#
_cell.length_a   1.000
_cell.length_b   1.000
_cell.length_c   1.000
_cell.angle_alpha   90.00
_cell.angle_beta   90.00
_cell.angle_gamma   90.00
#
_symmetry.space_group_name_H-M   'P 1'
#
loop_
_entity.id
_entity.type
_entity.pdbx_description
1 polymer ?
#
loop_
_entity_poly.entity_id
_entity_poly.type
_entity_poly.pdbx_seq_one_letter_code
_entity_poly.pdbx_strand_id
1 'polypeptide(L)'
;MSSRHLSRSVAMQSLYEWDFFERKKDIEKLVERNIEEFGPGLEDKSFIRELVKGVVEHLKEIDEIIQKTAPQWPIVQISIVDRNILRIGIYELLFGDPKAVPPKVAINEAIELAKGFGGENSGKFVNGVLGTVYKILQERK
;
A
#
# COMPACT_ATOMS: atom_id res chain seq x y z
N MET A 1 5.01 -12.84 12.93
CA MET A 1 4.45 -11.81 12.03
C MET A 1 3.62 -10.88 12.90
N SER A 2 3.82 -9.56 12.86
CA SER A 2 3.01 -8.64 13.67
C SER A 2 1.56 -8.60 13.14
N SER A 3 0.58 -8.31 14.01
CA SER A 3 -0.82 -8.13 13.59
C SER A 3 -0.96 -7.04 12.51
N ARG A 4 -0.10 -6.02 12.56
CA ARG A 4 -0.04 -4.93 11.58
C ARG A 4 0.51 -5.36 10.22
N HIS A 5 1.50 -6.26 10.17
CA HIS A 5 1.98 -6.80 8.90
C HIS A 5 0.88 -7.58 8.18
N LEU A 6 0.21 -8.49 8.91
CA LEU A 6 -0.92 -9.24 8.35
C LEU A 6 -2.04 -8.30 7.88
N SER A 7 -2.35 -7.27 8.66
CA SER A 7 -3.35 -6.26 8.26
C SER A 7 -2.99 -5.56 6.94
N ARG A 8 -1.71 -5.20 6.72
CA ARG A 8 -1.28 -4.62 5.45
C ARG A 8 -1.37 -5.63 4.29
N SER A 9 -1.06 -6.89 4.54
CA SER A 9 -1.23 -7.96 3.54
C SER A 9 -2.68 -8.08 3.09
N VAL A 10 -3.64 -8.09 4.03
CA VAL A 10 -5.07 -8.16 3.72
C VAL A 10 -5.56 -6.91 2.97
N ALA A 11 -5.11 -5.72 3.39
CA ALA A 11 -5.40 -4.46 2.70
C ALA A 11 -4.88 -4.49 1.25
N MET A 12 -3.63 -4.95 1.05
CA MET A 12 -3.00 -5.07 -0.26
C MET A 12 -3.75 -6.05 -1.16
N GLN A 13 -4.12 -7.24 -0.65
CA GLN A 13 -4.91 -8.23 -1.40
C GLN A 13 -6.28 -7.67 -1.85
N SER A 14 -6.94 -6.89 -0.97
CA SER A 14 -8.22 -6.26 -1.28
C SER A 14 -8.11 -5.19 -2.36
N LEU A 15 -7.08 -4.33 -2.27
CA LEU A 15 -6.79 -3.32 -3.29
C LEU A 15 -6.33 -3.95 -4.62
N TYR A 16 -5.54 -5.02 -4.56
CA TYR A 16 -5.13 -5.80 -5.73
C TYR A 16 -6.35 -6.34 -6.47
N GLU A 17 -7.27 -7.00 -5.76
CA GLU A 17 -8.46 -7.58 -6.36
C GLU A 17 -9.37 -6.50 -6.96
N TRP A 18 -9.52 -5.38 -6.26
CA TRP A 18 -10.28 -4.24 -6.75
C TRP A 18 -9.70 -3.71 -8.06
N ASP A 19 -8.38 -3.50 -8.14
CA ASP A 19 -7.69 -3.10 -9.37
C ASP A 19 -7.80 -4.17 -10.48
N PHE A 20 -7.71 -5.45 -10.12
CA PHE A 20 -7.82 -6.57 -11.06
C PHE A 20 -9.18 -6.58 -11.77
N PHE A 21 -10.26 -6.26 -11.05
CA PHE A 21 -11.59 -6.08 -11.62
C PHE A 21 -11.85 -4.67 -12.17
N GLU A 22 -10.80 -3.94 -12.54
CA GLU A 22 -10.87 -2.56 -13.06
C GLU A 22 -11.69 -1.63 -12.16
N ARG A 23 -11.67 -1.87 -10.84
CA ARG A 23 -12.36 -1.10 -9.81
C ARG A 23 -13.89 -1.11 -9.92
N LYS A 24 -14.45 -2.09 -10.65
CA LYS A 24 -15.89 -2.24 -10.87
C LYS A 24 -16.61 -2.98 -9.73
N LYS A 25 -15.86 -3.59 -8.82
CA LYS A 25 -16.39 -4.30 -7.65
C LYS A 25 -16.46 -3.37 -6.44
N ASP A 26 -17.38 -3.70 -5.54
CA ASP A 26 -17.56 -3.02 -4.26
C ASP A 26 -16.37 -3.35 -3.34
N ILE A 27 -15.53 -2.34 -3.07
CA ILE A 27 -14.30 -2.50 -2.28
C ILE A 27 -14.58 -2.97 -0.86
N GLU A 28 -15.66 -2.52 -0.22
CA GLU A 28 -15.98 -2.90 1.16
C GLU A 28 -16.29 -4.39 1.24
N LYS A 29 -17.02 -4.93 0.25
CA LYS A 29 -17.30 -6.37 0.17
C LYS A 29 -16.03 -7.19 -0.05
N LEU A 30 -15.09 -6.69 -0.85
CA LEU A 30 -13.81 -7.36 -1.05
C LEU A 30 -12.98 -7.38 0.24
N VAL A 31 -12.96 -6.26 0.96
CA VAL A 31 -12.27 -6.14 2.25
C VAL A 31 -12.83 -7.11 3.28
N GLU A 32 -14.15 -7.13 3.49
CA GLU A 32 -14.75 -8.04 4.48
C GLU A 32 -14.47 -9.51 4.14
N ARG A 33 -14.63 -9.90 2.87
CA ARG A 33 -14.33 -11.27 2.42
C ARG A 33 -12.86 -11.65 2.65
N ASN A 34 -11.93 -10.75 2.34
CA ASN A 34 -10.50 -11.02 2.51
C ASN A 34 -10.07 -11.00 3.99
N ILE A 35 -10.76 -10.23 4.85
CA ILE A 35 -10.57 -10.30 6.31
C ILE A 35 -11.00 -11.67 6.83
N GLU A 36 -12.14 -12.20 6.38
CA GLU A 36 -12.62 -13.53 6.79
C GLU A 36 -11.67 -14.64 6.35
N GLU A 37 -11.17 -14.58 5.11
CA GLU A 37 -10.30 -15.60 4.53
C GLU A 37 -8.88 -15.58 5.13
N PHE A 38 -8.26 -14.39 5.21
CA PHE A 38 -6.82 -14.26 5.49
C PHE A 38 -6.52 -13.68 6.87
N GLY A 39 -7.49 -13.03 7.52
CA GLY A 39 -7.35 -12.40 8.83
C GLY A 39 -8.34 -12.88 9.90
N PRO A 40 -8.81 -14.14 9.95
CA PRO A 40 -9.88 -14.54 10.88
C PRO A 40 -9.49 -14.36 12.35
N GLY A 41 -8.20 -14.44 12.68
CA GLY A 41 -7.65 -14.25 14.03
C GLY A 41 -7.23 -12.82 14.38
N LEU A 42 -7.48 -11.82 13.52
CA LEU A 42 -7.17 -10.43 13.83
C LEU A 42 -8.21 -9.85 14.79
N GLU A 43 -7.75 -9.48 15.99
CA GLU A 43 -8.58 -8.80 17.00
C GLU A 43 -8.99 -7.40 16.54
N ASP A 44 -8.06 -6.66 15.94
CA ASP A 44 -8.29 -5.32 15.42
C ASP A 44 -8.24 -5.31 13.88
N LYS A 45 -9.41 -5.11 13.28
CA LYS A 45 -9.62 -5.00 11.82
C LYS A 45 -9.73 -3.56 11.35
N SER A 46 -9.73 -2.59 12.28
CA SER A 46 -9.91 -1.16 11.95
C SER A 46 -8.80 -0.65 11.06
N PHE A 47 -7.56 -1.10 11.31
CA PHE A 47 -6.41 -0.69 10.51
C PHE A 47 -6.50 -1.13 9.05
N ILE A 48 -7.06 -2.31 8.76
CA ILE A 48 -7.26 -2.78 7.39
C ILE A 48 -8.20 -1.82 6.65
N ARG A 49 -9.33 -1.51 7.29
CA ARG A 49 -10.34 -0.62 6.73
C ARG A 49 -9.81 0.80 6.56
N GLU A 50 -9.05 1.30 7.54
CA GLU A 50 -8.39 2.60 7.47
C GLU A 50 -7.44 2.69 6.27
N LEU A 51 -6.55 1.71 6.09
CA LEU A 51 -5.62 1.69 4.95
C LEU A 51 -6.35 1.66 3.62
N VAL A 52 -7.33 0.77 3.47
CA VAL A 52 -8.06 0.62 2.19
C VAL A 52 -8.87 1.88 1.89
N LYS A 53 -9.65 2.36 2.86
CA LYS A 53 -10.45 3.57 2.72
C LYS A 53 -9.57 4.78 2.39
N GLY A 54 -8.49 4.98 3.14
CA GLY A 54 -7.58 6.10 2.91
C GLY A 54 -6.90 6.04 1.55
N VAL A 55 -6.47 4.86 1.10
CA VAL A 55 -5.95 4.68 -0.27
C VAL A 55 -7.00 5.02 -1.32
N VAL A 56 -8.25 4.59 -1.15
CA VAL A 56 -9.35 4.89 -2.10
C VAL A 56 -9.67 6.39 -2.13
N GLU A 57 -9.73 7.04 -0.97
CA GLU A 57 -10.03 8.48 -0.85
C GLU A 57 -8.92 9.35 -1.47
N HIS A 58 -7.65 8.96 -1.32
CA HIS A 58 -6.49 9.70 -1.82
C HIS A 58 -5.91 9.12 -3.12
N LEU A 59 -6.63 8.21 -3.80
CA LEU A 59 -6.10 7.39 -4.89
C LEU A 59 -5.43 8.21 -5.99
N LYS A 60 -6.09 9.29 -6.43
CA LYS A 60 -5.58 10.14 -7.51
C LYS A 60 -4.27 10.82 -7.13
N GLU A 61 -4.20 11.39 -5.93
CA GLU A 61 -3.01 12.08 -5.43
C GLU A 61 -1.84 11.10 -5.25
N ILE A 62 -2.13 9.93 -4.69
CA ILE A 62 -1.16 8.85 -4.52
C ILE A 62 -0.62 8.39 -5.88
N ASP A 63 -1.49 8.12 -6.86
CA ASP A 63 -1.10 7.67 -8.20
C ASP A 63 -0.25 8.74 -8.92
N GLU A 64 -0.56 10.03 -8.73
CA GLU A 64 0.27 11.13 -9.26
C GLU A 64 1.67 11.16 -8.61
N ILE A 65 1.78 10.87 -7.31
CA ILE A 65 3.06 10.78 -6.62
C ILE A 65 3.88 9.60 -7.14
N ILE A 66 3.25 8.44 -7.34
CA ILE A 66 3.90 7.27 -7.95
C ILE A 66 4.46 7.66 -9.32
N GLN A 67 3.65 8.33 -10.16
CA GLN A 67 4.08 8.70 -11.51
C GLN A 67 5.24 9.71 -11.51
N LYS A 68 5.27 10.65 -10.56
CA LYS A 68 6.35 11.63 -10.41
C LYS A 68 7.65 11.01 -9.91
N THR A 69 7.55 9.96 -9.08
CA THR A 69 8.72 9.32 -8.44
C THR A 69 9.27 8.14 -9.25
N ALA A 70 8.46 7.56 -10.13
CA ALA A 70 8.85 6.55 -11.12
C ALA A 70 8.56 7.02 -12.56
N PRO A 71 9.17 8.12 -13.05
CA PRO A 71 8.80 8.74 -14.34
C PRO A 71 9.08 7.85 -15.55
N GLN A 72 10.00 6.90 -15.43
CA GLN A 72 10.33 5.94 -16.51
C GLN A 72 9.29 4.83 -16.65
N TRP A 73 8.37 4.68 -15.69
CA TRP A 73 7.36 3.63 -15.66
C TRP A 73 5.98 4.26 -15.63
N PRO A 74 5.22 4.22 -16.72
CA PRO A 74 3.80 4.54 -16.68
C PRO A 74 3.12 3.70 -15.60
N ILE A 75 2.26 4.30 -14.78
CA ILE A 75 1.62 3.59 -13.66
C ILE A 75 0.86 2.32 -14.08
N VAL A 76 0.35 2.30 -15.31
CA VAL A 76 -0.33 1.15 -15.91
C VAL A 76 0.60 -0.02 -16.22
N GLN A 77 1.91 0.23 -16.37
CA GLN A 77 2.94 -0.79 -16.60
C GLN A 77 3.53 -1.34 -15.30
N ILE A 78 3.30 -0.67 -14.16
CA ILE A 78 3.64 -1.21 -12.85
C ILE A 78 2.71 -2.37 -12.55
N SER A 79 3.26 -3.49 -12.06
CA SER A 79 2.47 -4.65 -11.67
C SER A 79 1.36 -4.24 -10.68
N ILE A 80 0.19 -4.88 -10.75
CA ILE A 80 -0.93 -4.54 -9.87
C ILE A 80 -0.52 -4.69 -8.39
N VAL A 81 0.31 -5.68 -8.08
CA VAL A 81 0.85 -5.91 -6.73
C VAL A 81 1.73 -4.73 -6.30
N ASP A 82 2.79 -4.42 -7.04
CA ASP A 82 3.72 -3.35 -6.67
C ASP A 82 3.02 -1.99 -6.60
N ARG A 83 2.08 -1.74 -7.51
CA ARG A 83 1.29 -0.51 -7.52
C ARG A 83 0.47 -0.36 -6.24
N ASN A 84 -0.19 -1.41 -5.78
CA ASN A 84 -1.00 -1.34 -4.55
C ASN A 84 -0.13 -1.31 -3.27
N ILE A 85 1.05 -1.92 -3.29
CA ILE A 85 2.03 -1.78 -2.20
C ILE A 85 2.54 -0.34 -2.11
N LEU A 86 2.89 0.27 -3.25
CA LEU A 86 3.27 1.68 -3.31
C LEU A 86 2.14 2.59 -2.81
N ARG A 87 0.89 2.30 -3.17
CA ARG A 87 -0.26 3.08 -2.68
C ARG A 87 -0.39 3.06 -1.17
N ILE A 88 -0.30 1.88 -0.57
CA ILE A 88 -0.33 1.73 0.89
C ILE A 88 0.84 2.47 1.53
N GLY A 89 2.06 2.27 1.04
CA GLY A 89 3.26 2.90 1.59
C GLY A 89 3.21 4.43 1.50
N ILE A 90 2.76 4.97 0.37
CA ILE A 90 2.60 6.42 0.17
C ILE A 90 1.48 6.96 1.05
N TYR A 91 0.35 6.26 1.16
CA TYR A 91 -0.73 6.65 2.07
C TYR A 91 -0.23 6.78 3.52
N GLU A 92 0.48 5.76 4.02
CA GLU A 92 1.03 5.79 5.38
C GLU A 92 2.06 6.91 5.58
N LEU A 93 2.84 7.25 4.54
CA LEU A 93 3.84 8.32 4.61
C LEU A 93 3.23 9.74 4.62
N LEU A 94 2.11 9.95 3.91
CA LEU A 94 1.54 11.28 3.70
C LEU A 94 0.34 11.58 4.60
N PHE A 95 -0.51 10.59 4.85
CA PHE A 95 -1.80 10.76 5.51
C PHE A 95 -1.92 9.96 6.81
N GLY A 96 -1.08 8.94 7.01
CA GLY A 96 -1.03 8.17 8.24
C GLY A 96 -0.53 8.98 9.45
N ASP A 97 -0.92 8.55 10.66
CA ASP A 97 -0.36 9.12 11.90
C ASP A 97 1.09 8.65 12.10
N PRO A 98 2.10 9.53 12.02
CA PRO A 98 3.51 9.17 12.17
C PRO A 98 3.87 8.69 13.58
N LYS A 99 3.02 8.95 14.60
CA LYS A 99 3.18 8.40 15.94
C LYS A 99 2.72 6.95 16.01
N ALA A 100 1.69 6.60 15.25
CA ALA A 100 1.17 5.23 15.16
C ALA A 100 2.08 4.36 14.29
N VAL A 101 2.51 4.86 13.13
CA VAL A 101 3.43 4.18 12.21
C VAL A 101 4.55 5.14 11.81
N PRO A 102 5.78 4.97 12.36
CA PRO A 102 6.90 5.79 11.94
C PRO A 102 7.20 5.62 10.44
N PRO A 103 7.58 6.69 9.72
CA PRO A 103 7.82 6.63 8.27
C PRO A 103 8.77 5.52 7.82
N LYS A 104 9.87 5.30 8.54
CA LYS A 104 10.83 4.22 8.24
C LYS A 104 10.22 2.83 8.38
N VAL A 105 9.28 2.66 9.32
CA VAL A 105 8.56 1.40 9.51
C VAL A 105 7.60 1.18 8.35
N ALA A 106 6.82 2.19 7.94
CA ALA A 106 5.93 2.10 6.77
C ALA A 106 6.70 1.68 5.50
N ILE A 107 7.87 2.29 5.26
CA ILE A 107 8.74 1.93 4.13
C ILE A 107 9.21 0.48 4.23
N ASN A 108 9.71 0.07 5.40
CA ASN A 108 10.20 -1.30 5.59
C ASN A 108 9.09 -2.34 5.39
N GLU A 109 7.90 -2.09 5.93
CA GLU A 109 6.75 -2.98 5.78
C GLU A 109 6.29 -3.09 4.32
N ALA A 110 6.29 -1.99 3.57
CA ALA A 110 6.00 -2.02 2.14
C ALA A 110 7.04 -2.84 1.35
N ILE A 111 8.32 -2.75 1.71
CA ILE A 111 9.39 -3.55 1.10
C ILE A 111 9.21 -5.04 1.39
N GLU A 112 8.85 -5.40 2.63
CA GLU A 112 8.60 -6.79 3.00
C GLU A 112 7.38 -7.36 2.26
N LEU A 113 6.30 -6.58 2.10
CA LEU A 113 5.19 -6.97 1.23
C LEU A 113 5.65 -7.21 -0.21
N ALA A 114 6.51 -6.34 -0.75
CA ALA A 114 6.99 -6.45 -2.13
C ALA A 114 7.86 -7.69 -2.34
N LYS A 115 8.64 -8.07 -1.33
CA LYS A 115 9.40 -9.34 -1.34
C LYS A 115 8.50 -10.57 -1.23
N GLY A 116 7.39 -10.47 -0.49
CA GLY A 116 6.47 -11.58 -0.26
C GLY A 116 5.51 -11.85 -1.42
N PHE A 117 5.02 -10.80 -2.07
CA PHE A 117 3.97 -10.88 -3.10
C PHE A 117 4.45 -10.52 -4.51
N GLY A 118 5.54 -9.76 -4.63
CA GLY A 118 6.06 -9.28 -5.90
C GLY A 118 7.06 -10.24 -6.55
N GLY A 119 7.75 -9.76 -7.58
CA GLY A 119 8.82 -10.47 -8.27
C GLY A 119 10.21 -10.19 -7.67
N GLU A 120 11.26 -10.78 -8.26
CA GLU A 120 12.65 -10.70 -7.78
C GLU A 120 13.14 -9.24 -7.56
N ASN A 121 12.68 -8.30 -8.38
CA ASN A 121 13.08 -6.89 -8.31
C ASN A 121 12.10 -5.99 -7.54
N SER A 122 10.95 -6.50 -7.10
CA SER A 122 9.88 -5.70 -6.47
C SER A 122 10.34 -5.00 -5.20
N GLY A 123 11.06 -5.69 -4.32
CA GLY A 123 11.60 -5.09 -3.09
C GLY A 123 12.53 -3.90 -3.35
N LYS A 124 13.42 -4.00 -4.37
CA LYS A 124 14.33 -2.91 -4.74
C LYS A 124 13.58 -1.74 -5.36
N PHE A 125 12.61 -2.03 -6.21
CA PHE A 125 11.77 -1.03 -6.86
C PHE A 125 10.96 -0.22 -5.83
N VAL A 126 10.22 -0.90 -4.95
CA VAL A 126 9.42 -0.25 -3.89
C VAL A 126 10.30 0.58 -2.96
N ASN A 127 11.46 0.06 -2.55
CA ASN A 127 12.42 0.80 -1.73
C ASN A 127 12.90 2.10 -2.42
N GLY A 128 13.22 2.02 -3.71
CA GLY A 128 13.66 3.18 -4.49
C GLY A 128 12.59 4.28 -4.53
N VAL A 129 11.35 3.92 -4.89
CA VAL A 129 10.23 4.86 -5.00
C VAL A 129 9.89 5.50 -3.65
N LEU A 130 9.67 4.69 -2.61
CA LEU A 130 9.31 5.20 -1.28
C LEU A 130 10.45 5.98 -0.62
N GLY A 131 11.70 5.61 -0.90
CA GLY A 131 12.87 6.37 -0.47
C GLY A 131 12.90 7.78 -1.08
N THR A 132 12.57 7.91 -2.36
CA THR A 132 12.43 9.22 -3.03
C THR A 132 11.28 10.04 -2.43
N VAL A 133 10.10 9.42 -2.23
CA VAL A 133 8.95 10.08 -1.58
C VAL A 133 9.36 10.62 -0.20
N TYR A 134 9.98 9.77 0.62
CA TYR A 134 10.40 10.14 1.97
C TYR A 134 11.39 11.31 1.97
N LYS A 135 12.36 11.32 1.05
CA LYS A 135 13.31 12.43 0.91
C LYS A 135 12.61 13.75 0.58
N ILE A 136 11.68 13.74 -0.39
CA ILE A 136 10.89 14.93 -0.76
C ILE A 136 10.09 15.46 0.43
N LEU A 137 9.53 14.57 1.26
CA LEU A 137 8.78 14.96 2.47
C LEU A 137 9.67 15.61 3.54
N GLN A 138 10.95 15.21 3.64
CA GLN A 138 11.90 15.85 4.56
C GLN A 138 12.32 17.25 4.07
N GLU A 139 12.45 17.45 2.76
CA GLU A 139 12.86 18.74 2.17
C GLU A 139 11.77 19.82 2.23
N ARG A 140 10.51 19.42 2.44
CA ARG A 140 9.35 20.32 2.58
C ARG A 140 9.06 20.76 4.02
N LYS A 141 9.78 20.20 5.01
CA LYS A 141 9.67 20.57 6.42
C LYS A 141 10.76 21.56 6.81
#